data_AF-A0A7S2VZI0-F1
#
_entry.id   AF-A0A7S2VZI0-F1
#
_cell.length_a   1.000
_cell.length_b   1.000
_cell.length_c   1.000
_cell.angle_alpha   90.00
_cell.angle_beta   90.00
_cell.angle_gamma   90.00
#
_symmetry.space_group_name_H-M   'P 1'
#
loop_
_entity.id
_entity.type
_entity.pdbx_description
1 polymer ?
#
loop_
_entity_poly.entity_id
_entity_poly.type
_entity_poly.pdbx_seq_one_letter_code
_entity_poly.pdbx_strand_id
1 'polypeptide(L)'
;MTDVTLEELKAKVEALGEKVKTLKSSSEVDKDAIGAAVKELMESKLMYAEKNNGIGVDGKPYEAPMSKAEKKKKAKADKAKEAEASGKKETSNTANAAKKAAKKAEGKAKKAALKDTGGKPAAKTVVPVRQNIGNKSTLGSSSRNKLQPLQLSFNPNVPLTERPVVALSVAILTNTALDVNIVSDHQRHNGPGLGLPNGGEVLGDLAAARYLARRPEAAPAGGLSLLGGDDASSLAFVDQWVDYASSISRFPLSQKVAAVSATLDTALASATYLCGNILSLAD
;
A
#
# COMPACT_ATOMS: atom_id res chain seq x y z
N MET A 1 34.30 -25.80 -33.82
CA MET A 1 33.20 -25.31 -32.98
C MET A 1 33.82 -24.38 -31.95
N THR A 2 33.63 -23.08 -32.09
CA THR A 2 34.13 -22.09 -31.13
C THR A 2 33.33 -22.23 -29.84
N ASP A 3 33.98 -22.66 -28.77
CA ASP A 3 33.36 -22.77 -27.45
C ASP A 3 32.98 -21.37 -26.97
N VAL A 4 31.68 -21.05 -27.03
CA VAL A 4 31.15 -19.77 -26.50
C VAL A 4 31.52 -19.68 -25.02
N THR A 5 32.22 -18.60 -24.65
CA THR A 5 32.72 -18.42 -23.28
C THR A 5 31.60 -17.97 -22.33
N LEU A 6 31.79 -18.17 -21.03
CA LEU A 6 30.83 -17.73 -20.01
C LEU A 6 30.65 -16.19 -20.03
N GLU A 7 31.71 -15.44 -20.34
CA GLU A 7 31.67 -13.98 -20.44
C GLU A 7 30.84 -13.52 -21.64
N GLU A 8 30.96 -14.18 -22.78
CA GLU A 8 30.13 -13.93 -23.97
C GLU A 8 28.65 -14.23 -23.70
N LEU A 9 28.34 -15.32 -22.99
CA LEU A 9 26.97 -15.65 -22.60
C LEU A 9 26.39 -14.63 -21.61
N LYS A 10 27.21 -14.13 -20.67
CA LYS A 10 26.80 -13.08 -19.73
C LYS A 10 26.48 -11.78 -20.46
N ALA A 11 27.37 -11.33 -21.35
CA ALA A 11 27.16 -10.15 -22.17
C ALA A 11 25.91 -10.30 -23.08
N LYS A 12 25.68 -11.50 -23.64
CA LYS A 12 24.50 -11.79 -24.45
C LYS A 12 23.20 -11.72 -23.64
N VAL A 13 23.18 -12.24 -22.40
CA VAL A 13 22.02 -12.16 -21.50
C VAL A 13 21.71 -10.71 -21.12
N GLU A 14 22.72 -9.88 -20.89
CA GLU A 14 22.56 -8.46 -20.59
C GLU A 14 22.00 -7.68 -21.79
N ALA A 15 22.59 -7.85 -22.97
CA ALA A 15 22.14 -7.23 -24.22
C ALA A 15 20.70 -7.60 -24.59
N LEU A 16 20.31 -8.87 -24.40
CA LEU A 16 18.92 -9.31 -24.61
C LEU A 16 17.96 -8.74 -23.57
N GLY A 17 18.41 -8.55 -22.32
CA GLY A 17 17.65 -7.88 -21.27
C GLY A 17 17.35 -6.41 -21.61
N GLU A 18 18.36 -5.68 -22.11
CA GLU A 18 18.20 -4.31 -22.58
C GLU A 18 17.30 -4.23 -23.82
N LYS A 19 17.46 -5.15 -24.78
CA LYS A 19 16.60 -5.23 -25.98
C LYS A 19 15.12 -5.42 -25.61
N VAL A 20 14.81 -6.29 -24.64
CA VAL A 20 13.43 -6.47 -24.13
C VAL A 20 12.91 -5.20 -23.45
N LYS A 21 13.77 -4.47 -22.72
CA LYS A 21 13.40 -3.21 -22.08
C LYS A 21 13.11 -2.12 -23.12
N THR A 22 13.95 -1.99 -24.14
CA THR A 22 13.77 -1.02 -25.23
C THR A 22 12.51 -1.33 -26.04
N LEU A 23 12.25 -2.59 -26.39
CA LEU A 23 11.03 -2.99 -27.11
C LEU A 23 9.75 -2.73 -26.30
N LYS A 24 9.81 -2.79 -24.96
CA LYS A 24 8.67 -2.46 -24.08
C LYS A 24 8.46 -0.96 -23.89
N SER A 25 9.50 -0.14 -24.07
CA SER A 25 9.46 1.31 -23.95
C SER A 25 9.18 2.03 -25.27
N SER A 26 9.13 1.31 -26.39
CA SER A 26 8.75 1.84 -27.70
C SER A 26 7.28 2.25 -27.73
N SER A 27 6.97 3.33 -28.48
CA SER A 27 5.60 3.82 -28.68
C SER A 27 4.71 2.83 -29.44
N GLU A 28 5.30 1.95 -30.26
CA GLU A 28 4.65 0.81 -30.89
C GLU A 28 5.19 -0.48 -30.26
N VAL A 29 4.31 -1.18 -29.53
CA VAL A 29 4.65 -2.41 -28.81
C VAL A 29 4.48 -3.61 -29.74
N ASP A 30 5.57 -4.06 -30.34
CA ASP A 30 5.61 -5.33 -31.08
C ASP A 30 5.70 -6.52 -30.09
N LYS A 31 4.55 -7.12 -29.83
CA LYS A 31 4.42 -8.26 -28.89
C LYS A 31 5.14 -9.51 -29.38
N ASP A 32 5.27 -9.70 -30.69
CA ASP A 32 5.91 -10.87 -31.27
C ASP A 32 7.43 -10.72 -31.18
N ALA A 33 7.96 -9.52 -31.44
CA ALA A 33 9.37 -9.21 -31.22
C ALA A 33 9.77 -9.30 -29.74
N ILE A 34 8.92 -8.85 -28.81
CA ILE A 34 9.14 -9.03 -27.36
C ILE A 34 9.11 -10.51 -26.99
N GLY A 35 8.16 -11.28 -27.52
CA GLY A 35 8.05 -12.72 -27.28
C GLY A 35 9.29 -13.48 -27.73
N ALA A 36 9.79 -13.19 -28.93
CA ALA A 36 11.02 -13.76 -29.48
C ALA A 36 12.25 -13.40 -28.64
N ALA A 37 12.40 -12.12 -28.26
CA ALA A 37 13.52 -11.66 -27.45
C ALA A 37 13.51 -12.25 -26.02
N VAL A 38 12.34 -12.43 -25.41
CA VAL A 38 12.21 -13.10 -24.10
C VAL A 38 12.55 -14.59 -24.21
N LYS A 39 12.17 -15.27 -25.29
CA LYS A 39 12.51 -16.68 -25.50
C LYS A 39 14.03 -16.85 -25.64
N GLU A 40 14.67 -16.03 -26.46
CA GLU A 40 16.13 -16.07 -26.67
C GLU A 40 16.91 -15.73 -25.37
N LEU A 41 16.38 -14.82 -24.56
CA LEU A 41 16.94 -14.48 -23.24
C LEU A 41 16.90 -15.69 -22.29
N MET A 42 15.80 -16.45 -22.29
CA MET A 42 15.66 -17.61 -21.40
C MET A 42 16.55 -18.78 -21.85
N GLU A 43 16.69 -19.01 -23.15
CA GLU A 43 17.61 -20.00 -23.72
C GLU A 43 19.07 -19.65 -23.41
N SER A 44 19.46 -18.36 -23.52
CA SER A 44 20.81 -17.90 -23.19
C SER A 44 21.13 -18.03 -21.69
N LYS A 45 20.14 -17.81 -20.81
CA LYS A 45 20.30 -18.03 -19.36
C LYS A 45 20.44 -19.51 -19.00
N LEU A 46 19.72 -20.38 -19.70
CA LEU A 46 19.83 -21.83 -19.52
C LEU A 46 21.23 -22.32 -19.94
N MET A 47 21.71 -21.91 -21.12
CA MET A 47 23.07 -22.26 -21.59
C MET A 47 24.16 -21.75 -20.66
N TYR A 48 24.01 -20.56 -20.08
CA TYR A 48 24.94 -20.06 -19.07
C TYR A 48 24.94 -20.95 -17.82
N ALA A 49 23.76 -21.32 -17.32
CA ALA A 49 23.66 -22.18 -16.14
C ALA A 49 24.25 -23.57 -16.39
N GLU A 50 24.00 -24.18 -17.56
CA GLU A 50 24.58 -25.48 -17.93
C GLU A 50 26.11 -25.45 -17.96
N LYS A 51 26.71 -24.37 -18.48
CA LYS A 51 28.17 -24.20 -18.49
C LYS A 51 28.75 -23.73 -17.14
N ASN A 52 27.92 -23.25 -16.23
CA ASN A 52 28.33 -22.70 -14.93
C ASN A 52 27.82 -23.54 -13.75
N ASN A 53 27.88 -24.87 -13.86
CA ASN A 53 27.52 -25.82 -12.80
C ASN A 53 26.10 -25.62 -12.22
N GLY A 54 25.15 -25.23 -13.05
CA GLY A 54 23.76 -24.97 -12.65
C GLY A 54 23.55 -23.61 -11.97
N ILE A 55 24.56 -22.74 -11.93
CA ILE A 55 24.48 -21.40 -11.34
C ILE A 55 24.16 -20.38 -12.44
N GLY A 56 23.05 -19.66 -12.28
CA GLY A 56 22.63 -18.59 -13.17
C GLY A 56 23.54 -17.36 -13.12
N VAL A 57 23.30 -16.43 -14.04
CA VAL A 57 24.05 -15.17 -14.18
C VAL A 57 23.97 -14.30 -12.91
N ASP A 58 22.95 -14.51 -12.08
CA ASP A 58 22.71 -13.84 -10.79
C ASP A 58 23.45 -14.49 -9.60
N GLY A 59 24.27 -15.51 -9.85
CA GLY A 59 25.02 -16.23 -8.81
C GLY A 59 24.17 -17.19 -7.98
N LYS A 60 22.91 -17.42 -8.37
CA LYS A 60 21.99 -18.36 -7.71
C LYS A 60 21.75 -19.60 -8.56
N PRO A 61 21.34 -20.74 -7.98
CA PRO A 61 20.93 -21.90 -8.77
C PRO A 61 19.85 -21.53 -9.79
N TYR A 62 20.06 -21.87 -11.05
CA TYR A 62 19.11 -21.55 -12.11
C TYR A 62 17.80 -22.32 -11.89
N GLU A 63 16.69 -21.58 -11.84
CA GLU A 63 15.36 -22.17 -11.82
C GLU A 63 14.70 -22.02 -13.19
N ALA A 64 14.43 -23.14 -13.84
CA ALA A 64 13.64 -23.14 -15.07
C ALA A 64 12.25 -22.50 -14.81
N PRO A 65 11.69 -21.76 -15.79
CA PRO A 65 10.38 -21.12 -15.64
C PRO A 65 9.28 -22.18 -15.56
N MET A 66 8.95 -22.59 -14.34
CA MET A 66 7.90 -23.57 -14.08
C MET A 66 6.49 -22.95 -14.18
N SER A 67 5.52 -23.75 -14.61
CA SER A 67 4.12 -23.35 -14.67
C SER A 67 3.58 -22.98 -13.29
N LYS A 68 2.49 -22.20 -13.21
CA LYS A 68 1.86 -21.82 -11.92
C LYS A 68 1.51 -23.04 -11.05
N ALA A 69 1.20 -24.18 -11.66
CA ALA A 69 0.89 -25.42 -10.96
C ALA A 69 2.14 -26.06 -10.32
N GLU A 70 3.29 -25.99 -10.99
CA GLU A 70 4.56 -26.53 -10.52
C GLU A 70 5.24 -25.63 -9.50
N LYS A 71 5.14 -24.29 -9.64
CA LYS A 71 5.57 -23.35 -8.59
C LYS A 71 4.83 -23.58 -7.27
N LYS A 72 3.53 -23.92 -7.33
CA LYS A 72 2.73 -24.27 -6.14
C LYS A 72 3.12 -25.63 -5.54
N LYS A 73 3.59 -26.58 -6.36
CA LYS A 73 4.11 -27.87 -5.88
C LYS A 73 5.50 -27.74 -5.26
N LYS A 74 6.42 -26.98 -5.88
CA LYS A 74 7.77 -26.75 -5.37
C LYS A 74 7.74 -25.95 -4.06
N ALA A 75 6.95 -24.88 -3.96
CA ALA A 75 6.75 -24.14 -2.71
C ALA A 75 6.14 -24.99 -1.56
N LYS A 76 5.40 -26.06 -1.90
CA LYS A 76 4.85 -26.99 -0.91
C LYS A 76 5.86 -28.07 -0.51
N ALA A 77 6.77 -28.45 -1.41
CA ALA A 77 7.86 -29.38 -1.15
C ALA A 77 8.99 -28.71 -0.34
N ASP A 78 9.32 -27.45 -0.64
CA ASP A 78 10.35 -26.70 0.08
C ASP A 78 9.92 -26.41 1.52
N LYS A 79 8.65 -26.07 1.75
CA LYS A 79 8.07 -25.98 3.10
C LYS A 79 8.05 -27.30 3.88
N ALA A 80 8.01 -28.44 3.18
CA ALA A 80 8.07 -29.75 3.83
C ALA A 80 9.50 -30.11 4.22
N LYS A 81 10.50 -29.76 3.38
CA LYS A 81 11.92 -29.97 3.69
C LYS A 81 12.42 -29.04 4.80
N GLU A 82 11.91 -27.81 4.88
CA GLU A 82 12.24 -26.86 5.95
C GLU A 82 11.65 -27.28 7.31
N ALA A 83 10.54 -28.03 7.30
CA ALA A 83 9.93 -28.61 8.50
C ALA A 83 10.65 -29.88 8.99
N GLU A 84 11.32 -30.64 8.13
CA GLU A 84 12.16 -31.79 8.53
C GLU A 84 13.54 -31.36 9.05
N ALA A 85 14.06 -30.21 8.62
CA ALA A 85 15.32 -29.65 9.12
C ALA A 85 15.18 -28.95 10.50
N SER A 86 13.96 -28.62 10.93
CA SER A 86 13.69 -27.97 12.21
C SER A 86 12.88 -28.91 13.12
N GLY A 87 13.58 -29.78 13.85
CA GLY A 87 13.00 -30.70 14.82
C GLY A 87 12.28 -30.01 15.98
N LYS A 88 11.05 -29.52 15.75
CA LYS A 88 10.13 -29.05 16.79
C LYS A 88 8.78 -29.76 16.69
N LYS A 89 8.55 -30.55 17.72
CA LYS A 89 7.39 -31.40 18.02
C LYS A 89 6.19 -30.56 18.50
N GLU A 90 5.00 -30.90 17.99
CA GLU A 90 3.64 -30.66 18.55
C GLU A 90 3.17 -29.19 18.74
N THR A 91 1.90 -28.77 18.58
CA THR A 91 0.56 -29.37 18.42
C THR A 91 -0.41 -28.28 17.88
N SER A 92 -1.61 -28.69 17.46
CA SER A 92 -2.81 -27.88 17.15
C SER A 92 -3.04 -27.47 15.67
N ASN A 93 -3.90 -28.23 14.97
CA ASN A 93 -5.00 -27.67 14.15
C ASN A 93 -5.85 -28.77 13.50
N THR A 94 -6.61 -29.52 14.31
CA THR A 94 -7.70 -30.39 13.84
C THR A 94 -9.09 -29.74 13.92
N ALA A 95 -9.20 -28.44 14.26
CA ALA A 95 -10.49 -27.78 14.48
C ALA A 95 -11.17 -27.18 13.22
N ASN A 96 -10.49 -27.09 12.06
CA ASN A 96 -11.02 -26.37 10.89
C ASN A 96 -11.54 -27.24 9.73
N ALA A 97 -11.57 -28.57 9.88
CA ALA A 97 -12.15 -29.48 8.88
C ALA A 97 -13.67 -29.73 9.08
N ALA A 98 -14.17 -29.67 10.33
CA ALA A 98 -15.56 -29.99 10.65
C ALA A 98 -16.56 -28.88 10.23
N LYS A 99 -16.18 -27.59 10.25
CA LYS A 99 -17.06 -26.47 9.87
C LYS A 99 -17.34 -26.34 8.37
N LYS A 100 -16.55 -27.01 7.50
CA LYS A 100 -16.74 -26.98 6.04
C LYS A 100 -17.68 -28.07 5.51
N ALA A 101 -17.99 -29.10 6.31
CA ALA A 101 -18.92 -30.15 5.93
C ALA A 101 -20.39 -29.77 6.19
N ALA A 102 -20.69 -29.04 7.27
CA ALA A 102 -22.05 -28.62 7.60
C ALA A 102 -22.66 -27.62 6.60
N LYS A 103 -21.84 -26.73 6.02
CA LYS A 103 -22.30 -25.67 5.10
C LYS A 103 -22.60 -26.14 3.67
N LYS A 104 -22.30 -27.41 3.33
CA LYS A 104 -22.59 -28.02 2.02
C LYS A 104 -23.90 -28.83 2.00
N ALA A 105 -24.51 -29.11 3.16
CA ALA A 105 -25.80 -29.79 3.24
C ALA A 105 -27.00 -28.81 3.14
N GLU A 106 -26.85 -27.59 3.65
CA GLU A 106 -27.93 -26.57 3.66
C GLU A 106 -28.23 -25.96 2.27
N GLY A 107 -27.26 -26.02 1.35
CA GLY A 107 -27.40 -25.47 -0.02
C GLY A 107 -28.18 -26.37 -1.00
N LYS A 108 -28.44 -27.65 -0.65
CA LYS A 108 -29.17 -28.58 -1.53
C LYS A 108 -30.67 -28.66 -1.25
N ALA A 109 -31.16 -28.12 -0.14
CA ALA A 109 -32.60 -28.10 0.19
C ALA A 109 -33.36 -26.89 -0.40
N LYS A 110 -32.68 -25.80 -0.79
CA LYS A 110 -33.31 -24.59 -1.32
C LYS A 110 -33.53 -24.56 -2.84
N LYS A 111 -33.19 -25.63 -3.56
CA LYS A 111 -33.32 -25.70 -5.04
C LYS A 111 -34.44 -26.60 -5.54
N ALA A 112 -35.30 -27.11 -4.64
CA ALA A 112 -36.40 -28.02 -4.98
C ALA A 112 -37.81 -27.42 -4.77
N ALA A 113 -37.93 -26.13 -4.45
CA ALA A 113 -39.22 -25.48 -4.15
C ALA A 113 -39.64 -24.39 -5.17
N LEU A 114 -39.24 -24.53 -6.44
CA LEU A 114 -39.69 -23.66 -7.53
C LEU A 114 -40.16 -24.50 -8.72
N LYS A 115 -41.27 -25.19 -8.50
CA LYS A 115 -42.16 -25.73 -9.53
C LYS A 115 -43.55 -25.77 -8.89
N ASP A 116 -44.32 -24.69 -8.99
CA ASP A 116 -45.68 -24.78 -9.54
C ASP A 116 -46.36 -23.42 -9.73
N THR A 117 -47.27 -23.41 -10.70
CA THR A 117 -48.35 -22.46 -11.02
C THR A 117 -48.02 -21.15 -11.75
N GLY A 118 -48.59 -21.04 -12.95
CA GLY A 118 -48.64 -19.85 -13.79
C GLY A 118 -49.93 -19.04 -13.62
N GLY A 119 -49.97 -17.89 -14.31
CA GLY A 119 -51.15 -17.04 -14.47
C GLY A 119 -50.79 -15.59 -14.80
N LYS A 120 -51.33 -15.07 -15.90
CA LYS A 120 -51.14 -13.72 -16.47
C LYS A 120 -52.42 -12.86 -16.17
N PRO A 121 -52.52 -11.58 -16.60
CA PRO A 121 -52.06 -10.33 -15.98
C PRO A 121 -53.21 -9.39 -15.51
N ALA A 122 -52.90 -8.31 -14.76
CA ALA A 122 -53.28 -6.91 -15.08
C ALA A 122 -53.17 -5.92 -13.89
N ALA A 123 -52.92 -4.66 -14.26
CA ALA A 123 -53.31 -3.38 -13.62
C ALA A 123 -52.45 -2.71 -12.52
N LYS A 124 -51.79 -1.62 -12.96
CA LYS A 124 -51.63 -0.27 -12.39
C LYS A 124 -51.58 -0.06 -10.86
N THR A 125 -50.54 0.66 -10.41
CA THR A 125 -50.54 2.06 -9.88
C THR A 125 -49.56 2.25 -8.69
N VAL A 126 -48.93 3.44 -8.67
CA VAL A 126 -48.32 4.18 -7.54
C VAL A 126 -46.82 3.96 -7.22
N VAL A 127 -46.12 5.10 -7.28
CA VAL A 127 -44.71 5.39 -6.98
C VAL A 127 -44.48 5.42 -5.45
N PRO A 128 -43.29 5.04 -4.95
CA PRO A 128 -42.48 6.08 -4.31
C PRO A 128 -40.98 5.98 -4.61
N VAL A 129 -40.38 7.17 -4.63
CA VAL A 129 -38.96 7.50 -4.72
C VAL A 129 -38.11 6.65 -3.75
N ARG A 130 -37.07 5.99 -4.27
CA ARG A 130 -36.00 5.39 -3.47
C ARG A 130 -34.69 6.17 -3.68
N GLN A 131 -34.25 6.83 -2.62
CA GLN A 131 -32.89 7.35 -2.47
C GLN A 131 -31.90 6.20 -2.59
N ASN A 132 -30.94 6.34 -3.50
CA ASN A 132 -29.86 5.37 -3.71
C ASN A 132 -28.71 5.69 -2.73
N ILE A 133 -28.92 5.42 -1.44
CA ILE A 133 -27.84 5.33 -0.45
C ILE A 133 -27.36 3.88 -0.47
N GLY A 134 -26.20 3.62 -1.06
CA GLY A 134 -25.71 2.25 -1.12
C GLY A 134 -24.48 1.97 -1.96
N ASN A 135 -23.58 2.93 -2.19
CA ASN A 135 -22.21 2.54 -2.54
C ASN A 135 -21.54 2.00 -1.28
N LYS A 136 -21.67 0.69 -1.07
CA LYS A 136 -20.72 -0.09 -0.28
C LYS A 136 -19.36 0.11 -0.94
N SER A 137 -18.64 1.13 -0.47
CA SER A 137 -17.18 1.14 -0.51
C SER A 137 -16.74 -0.20 0.08
N THR A 138 -16.32 -1.10 -0.80
CA THR A 138 -15.51 -2.24 -0.39
C THR A 138 -14.23 -1.63 0.15
N LEU A 139 -14.19 -1.37 1.46
CA LEU A 139 -12.94 -1.28 2.20
C LEU A 139 -12.23 -2.61 1.93
N GLY A 140 -11.37 -2.59 0.91
CA GLY A 140 -10.37 -3.60 0.73
C GLY A 140 -9.66 -3.70 2.06
N SER A 141 -9.75 -4.87 2.68
CA SER A 141 -8.94 -5.25 3.82
C SER A 141 -7.49 -5.12 3.36
N SER A 142 -6.91 -3.92 3.51
CA SER A 142 -5.49 -3.67 3.38
C SER A 142 -4.82 -4.77 4.18
N SER A 143 -3.97 -5.56 3.52
CA SER A 143 -3.06 -6.45 4.23
C SER A 143 -2.32 -5.57 5.23
N ARG A 144 -2.72 -5.66 6.50
CA ARG A 144 -2.12 -4.93 7.62
C ARG A 144 -0.67 -5.42 7.74
N ASN A 145 0.20 -4.88 6.91
CA ASN A 145 1.63 -4.87 7.17
C ASN A 145 1.74 -4.13 8.49
N LYS A 146 1.99 -4.88 9.56
CA LYS A 146 2.20 -4.31 10.88
C LYS A 146 3.48 -3.49 10.79
N LEU A 147 3.32 -2.19 10.59
CA LEU A 147 4.43 -1.26 10.69
C LEU A 147 5.02 -1.36 12.09
N GLN A 148 6.34 -1.31 12.17
CA GLN A 148 7.02 -1.19 13.45
C GLN A 148 6.67 0.17 14.11
N PRO A 149 6.73 0.28 15.44
CA PRO A 149 6.54 1.57 16.10
C PRO A 149 7.45 2.65 15.48
N LEU A 150 6.87 3.83 15.21
CA LEU A 150 7.55 4.97 14.57
C LEU A 150 8.10 4.69 13.16
N GLN A 151 7.68 3.60 12.53
CA GLN A 151 7.96 3.36 11.12
C GLN A 151 6.95 4.11 10.26
N LEU A 152 7.43 5.05 9.45
CA LEU A 152 6.65 5.80 8.49
C LEU A 152 6.76 5.14 7.12
N SER A 153 5.66 4.58 6.64
CA SER A 153 5.58 3.88 5.36
C SER A 153 4.73 4.65 4.35
N PHE A 154 5.25 4.85 3.15
CA PHE A 154 4.51 5.52 2.07
C PHE A 154 4.95 5.01 0.69
N ASN A 155 4.10 5.21 -0.30
CA ASN A 155 4.45 4.91 -1.69
C ASN A 155 5.22 6.09 -2.29
N PRO A 156 6.50 5.95 -2.68
CA PRO A 156 7.26 7.07 -3.23
C PRO A 156 6.83 7.47 -4.64
N ASN A 157 6.02 6.67 -5.33
CA ASN A 157 5.61 6.91 -6.73
C ASN A 157 4.32 7.74 -6.84
N VAL A 158 3.72 8.16 -5.72
CA VAL A 158 2.52 9.01 -5.70
C VAL A 158 2.90 10.51 -5.77
N PRO A 159 1.97 11.40 -6.14
CA PRO A 159 2.18 12.84 -6.09
C PRO A 159 2.57 13.32 -4.69
N LEU A 160 3.26 14.45 -4.62
CA LEU A 160 3.76 15.01 -3.35
C LEU A 160 2.65 15.22 -2.30
N THR A 161 1.43 15.51 -2.74
CA THR A 161 0.24 15.71 -1.89
C THR A 161 -0.21 14.44 -1.14
N GLU A 162 0.23 13.27 -1.59
CA GLU A 162 -0.07 11.98 -0.95
C GLU A 162 1.14 11.41 -0.18
N ARG A 163 2.23 12.17 -0.09
CA ARG A 163 3.43 11.81 0.67
C ARG A 163 3.35 12.40 2.09
N PRO A 164 4.10 11.87 3.07
CA PRO A 164 4.03 12.34 4.44
C PRO A 164 4.85 13.62 4.66
N VAL A 165 4.52 14.70 3.93
CA VAL A 165 5.30 15.94 3.96
C VAL A 165 5.12 16.64 5.31
N VAL A 166 3.89 16.79 5.78
CA VAL A 166 3.60 17.49 7.04
C VAL A 166 4.11 16.68 8.23
N ALA A 167 3.93 15.36 8.23
CA ALA A 167 4.41 14.49 9.29
C ALA A 167 5.94 14.53 9.41
N LEU A 168 6.67 14.55 8.29
CA LEU A 168 8.13 14.69 8.30
C LEU A 168 8.57 16.08 8.79
N SER A 169 7.89 17.15 8.37
CA SER A 169 8.16 18.50 8.89
C SER A 169 7.97 18.57 10.40
N VAL A 170 6.89 18.00 10.92
CA VAL A 170 6.65 17.93 12.38
C VAL A 170 7.73 17.10 13.07
N ALA A 171 8.13 15.96 12.50
CA ALA A 171 9.22 15.15 13.07
C ALA A 171 10.53 15.95 13.20
N ILE A 172 10.85 16.77 12.19
CA ILE A 172 12.03 17.64 12.21
C ILE A 172 11.88 18.75 13.26
N LEU A 173 10.75 19.46 13.28
CA LEU A 173 10.49 20.55 14.22
C LEU A 173 10.48 20.09 15.68
N THR A 174 10.07 18.85 15.91
CA THR A 174 10.06 18.20 17.24
C THR A 174 11.37 17.50 17.58
N ASN A 175 12.38 17.57 16.70
CA ASN A 175 13.64 16.84 16.86
C ASN A 175 13.46 15.32 17.07
N THR A 176 12.39 14.74 16.53
CA THR A 176 12.11 13.29 16.55
C THR A 176 12.37 12.61 15.21
N ALA A 177 12.90 13.34 14.22
CA ALA A 177 13.16 12.83 12.88
C ALA A 177 14.11 11.62 12.89
N LEU A 178 15.07 11.57 13.81
CA LEU A 178 15.99 10.43 13.94
C LEU A 178 15.33 9.16 14.51
N ASP A 179 14.19 9.32 15.20
CA ASP A 179 13.42 8.19 15.74
C ASP A 179 12.46 7.59 14.70
N VAL A 180 12.15 8.33 13.64
CA VAL A 180 11.19 7.93 12.61
C VAL A 180 11.92 7.12 11.52
N ASN A 181 11.61 5.83 11.44
CA ASN A 181 12.16 4.96 10.40
C ASN A 181 11.33 5.06 9.10
N ILE A 182 11.91 5.60 8.04
CA ILE A 182 11.22 5.81 6.77
C ILE A 182 11.36 4.57 5.88
N VAL A 183 10.23 4.01 5.44
CA VAL A 183 10.19 2.85 4.54
C VAL A 183 9.32 3.11 3.31
N SER A 184 9.87 2.81 2.14
CA SER A 184 9.11 2.83 0.89
C SER A 184 8.23 1.57 0.78
N ASP A 185 6.94 1.77 0.56
CA ASP A 185 5.97 0.72 0.26
C ASP A 185 5.18 1.08 -1.00
N HIS A 186 5.63 0.55 -2.13
CA HIS A 186 5.02 0.81 -3.45
C HIS A 186 3.60 0.23 -3.61
N GLN A 187 3.16 -0.65 -2.70
CA GLN A 187 1.83 -1.26 -2.73
C GLN A 187 0.83 -0.52 -1.84
N ARG A 188 1.28 0.53 -1.13
CA ARG A 188 0.42 1.33 -0.25
C ARG A 188 -0.40 2.31 -1.08
N HIS A 189 -1.71 2.08 -1.12
CA HIS A 189 -2.68 2.92 -1.84
C HIS A 189 -3.48 3.88 -0.95
N ASN A 190 -3.43 3.69 0.38
CA ASN A 190 -4.27 4.43 1.33
C ASN A 190 -3.55 5.64 1.95
N GLY A 191 -2.60 6.24 1.23
CA GLY A 191 -1.73 7.31 1.74
C GLY A 191 -0.66 6.80 2.72
N PRO A 192 0.10 7.69 3.36
CA PRO A 192 1.17 7.31 4.28
C PRO A 192 0.61 6.69 5.56
N GLY A 193 1.35 5.78 6.17
CA GLY A 193 1.03 5.16 7.45
C GLY A 193 2.17 5.27 8.44
N LEU A 194 1.86 5.60 9.69
CA LEU A 194 2.81 5.64 10.80
C LEU A 194 2.49 4.54 11.80
N GLY A 195 3.45 3.64 12.07
CA GLY A 195 3.27 2.56 13.03
C GLY A 195 3.18 3.04 14.48
N LEU A 196 2.23 2.48 15.24
CA LEU A 196 1.99 2.83 16.64
C LEU A 196 2.66 1.86 17.62
N PRO A 197 3.10 2.32 18.82
CA PRO A 197 3.70 1.46 19.85
C PRO A 197 2.81 0.33 20.35
N ASN A 198 1.50 0.54 20.41
CA ASN A 198 0.50 -0.46 20.84
C ASN A 198 0.13 -1.46 19.73
N GLY A 199 0.79 -1.36 18.57
CA GLY A 199 0.43 -2.10 17.36
C GLY A 199 -0.70 -1.41 16.59
N GLY A 200 -0.61 -1.46 15.27
CA GLY A 200 -1.49 -0.73 14.36
C GLY A 200 -0.76 0.41 13.67
N GLU A 201 -1.52 1.24 12.96
CA GLU A 201 -0.98 2.38 12.22
C GLU A 201 -1.96 3.55 12.23
N VAL A 202 -1.41 4.77 12.21
CA VAL A 202 -2.13 6.01 11.89
C VAL A 202 -2.02 6.23 10.39
N LEU A 203 -3.15 6.39 9.71
CA LEU A 203 -3.20 6.60 8.27
C LEU A 203 -3.41 8.08 7.94
N GLY A 204 -2.64 8.58 6.97
CA GLY A 204 -2.72 9.94 6.47
C GLY A 204 -1.65 10.86 7.05
N ASP A 205 -1.20 11.80 6.23
CA ASP A 205 -0.10 12.72 6.56
C ASP A 205 -0.43 13.59 7.78
N LEU A 206 -1.56 14.31 7.73
CA LEU A 206 -2.01 15.16 8.84
C LEU A 206 -2.30 14.38 10.13
N ALA A 207 -2.78 13.14 10.04
CA ALA A 207 -3.03 12.32 11.20
C ALA A 207 -1.71 11.85 11.86
N ALA A 208 -0.73 11.44 11.04
CA ALA A 208 0.61 11.12 11.52
C ALA A 208 1.30 12.35 12.14
N ALA A 209 1.15 13.52 11.52
CA ALA A 209 1.65 14.80 12.03
C ALA A 209 1.06 15.14 13.41
N ARG A 210 -0.27 15.06 13.57
CA ARG A 210 -0.93 15.24 14.88
C ARG A 210 -0.41 14.28 15.94
N TYR A 211 -0.23 13.00 15.58
CA TYR A 211 0.30 12.01 16.50
C TYR A 211 1.71 12.35 16.95
N LEU A 212 2.60 12.72 16.01
CA LEU A 212 3.98 13.11 16.32
C LEU A 212 4.04 14.36 17.20
N ALA A 213 3.21 15.37 16.92
CA ALA A 213 3.12 16.58 17.74
C ALA A 213 2.64 16.28 19.17
N ARG A 214 1.72 15.33 19.37
CA ARG A 214 1.19 14.96 20.70
C ARG A 214 2.14 14.09 21.53
N ARG A 215 3.27 13.65 20.99
CA ARG A 215 4.18 12.76 21.74
C ARG A 215 4.85 13.51 22.89
N PRO A 216 4.95 12.90 24.08
CA PRO A 216 5.64 13.53 25.22
C PRO A 216 7.14 13.71 24.96
N GLU A 217 7.72 12.86 24.12
CA GLU A 217 9.15 12.86 23.75
C GLU A 217 9.50 13.92 22.69
N ALA A 218 8.49 14.59 22.11
CA ALA A 218 8.64 15.49 20.98
C ALA A 218 9.27 16.87 21.30
N ALA A 219 9.60 17.16 22.56
CA ALA A 219 10.42 18.32 22.91
C ALA A 219 10.92 18.27 24.36
N PRO A 220 12.10 18.84 24.67
CA PRO A 220 12.54 19.08 26.05
C PRO A 220 11.67 20.12 26.80
N ALA A 221 10.75 20.81 26.11
CA ALA A 221 9.78 21.77 26.67
C ALA A 221 8.32 21.36 26.40
N GLY A 222 8.04 20.05 26.28
CA GLY A 222 6.70 19.49 26.12
C GLY A 222 6.15 19.63 24.69
N GLY A 223 5.88 18.51 24.02
CA GLY A 223 5.35 18.45 22.64
C GLY A 223 4.07 19.26 22.35
N LEU A 224 3.47 19.86 23.39
CA LEU A 224 2.32 20.75 23.29
C LEU A 224 2.62 22.10 22.61
N SER A 225 3.89 22.49 22.44
CA SER A 225 4.22 23.77 21.79
C SER A 225 3.69 23.85 20.35
N LEU A 226 3.74 22.76 19.58
CA LEU A 226 3.17 22.73 18.23
C LEU A 226 1.65 22.58 18.23
N LEU A 227 1.03 22.32 19.38
CA LEU A 227 -0.43 22.22 19.49
C LEU A 227 -1.05 23.53 20.02
N GLY A 228 -0.26 24.61 20.09
CA GLY A 228 -0.72 25.91 20.54
C GLY A 228 -0.79 26.07 22.06
N GLY A 229 -0.38 25.06 22.83
CA GLY A 229 -0.44 25.07 24.29
C GLY A 229 -1.07 23.80 24.88
N ASP A 230 -1.28 23.82 26.20
CA ASP A 230 -1.97 22.77 26.97
C ASP A 230 -3.47 23.04 27.13
N ASP A 231 -3.92 24.24 26.79
CA ASP A 231 -5.31 24.63 26.91
C ASP A 231 -6.17 24.01 25.81
N ALA A 232 -7.36 23.52 26.21
CA ALA A 232 -8.25 22.81 25.29
C ALA A 232 -8.74 23.70 24.12
N SER A 233 -8.76 25.02 24.31
CA SER A 233 -9.18 25.97 23.28
C SER A 233 -8.14 26.07 22.16
N SER A 234 -6.86 26.22 22.49
CA SER A 234 -5.76 26.25 21.54
C SER A 234 -5.64 24.93 20.77
N LEU A 235 -5.80 23.79 21.46
CA LEU A 235 -5.87 22.48 20.80
C LEU A 235 -7.00 22.41 19.77
N ALA A 236 -8.19 22.93 20.12
CA ALA A 236 -9.33 22.97 19.22
C ALA A 236 -9.12 23.92 18.03
N PHE A 237 -8.47 25.08 18.24
CA PHE A 237 -8.11 26.00 17.16
C PHE A 237 -7.11 25.38 16.17
N VAL A 238 -6.09 24.70 16.67
CA VAL A 238 -5.15 23.96 15.82
C VAL A 238 -5.87 22.85 15.05
N ASP A 239 -6.68 22.04 15.72
CA ASP A 239 -7.42 20.97 15.06
C ASP A 239 -8.41 21.51 13.99
N GLN A 240 -9.02 22.67 14.22
CA GLN A 240 -9.87 23.36 13.24
C GLN A 240 -9.09 23.72 11.97
N TRP A 241 -7.88 24.25 12.07
CA TRP A 241 -7.04 24.57 10.90
C TRP A 241 -6.60 23.33 10.14
N VAL A 242 -6.23 22.26 10.86
CA VAL A 242 -5.87 20.98 10.24
C VAL A 242 -7.07 20.35 9.53
N ASP A 243 -8.26 20.43 10.10
CA ASP A 243 -9.50 19.98 9.47
C ASP A 243 -9.88 20.85 8.27
N TYR A 244 -9.70 22.17 8.37
CA TYR A 244 -9.82 23.10 7.25
C TYR A 244 -8.89 22.70 6.11
N ALA A 245 -7.60 22.52 6.36
CA ALA A 245 -6.60 22.08 5.38
C ALA A 245 -7.00 20.75 4.72
N SER A 246 -7.47 19.78 5.51
CA SER A 246 -7.97 18.50 5.00
C SER A 246 -9.21 18.67 4.13
N SER A 247 -10.15 19.52 4.52
CA SER A 247 -11.39 19.77 3.79
C SER A 247 -11.13 20.45 2.45
N ILE A 248 -10.25 21.45 2.43
CA ILE A 248 -9.96 22.21 1.21
C ILE A 248 -9.18 21.38 0.21
N SER A 249 -8.44 20.36 0.67
CA SER A 249 -7.60 19.50 -0.18
C SER A 249 -8.38 18.86 -1.33
N ARG A 250 -9.70 18.67 -1.15
CA ARG A 250 -10.63 18.03 -2.07
C ARG A 250 -11.10 18.93 -3.22
N PHE A 251 -10.93 20.24 -3.12
CA PHE A 251 -11.35 21.17 -4.17
C PHE A 251 -10.30 21.36 -5.27
N PRO A 252 -10.72 21.71 -6.50
CA PRO A 252 -9.81 22.12 -7.57
C PRO A 252 -8.94 23.32 -7.15
N LEU A 253 -7.76 23.44 -7.76
CA LEU A 253 -6.76 24.45 -7.37
C LEU A 253 -7.31 25.88 -7.39
N SER A 254 -8.10 26.27 -8.39
CA SER A 254 -8.65 27.62 -8.51
C SER A 254 -9.58 27.99 -7.34
N GLN A 255 -10.45 27.06 -6.93
CA GLN A 255 -11.33 27.25 -5.78
C GLN A 255 -10.55 27.21 -4.46
N LYS A 256 -9.57 26.32 -4.37
CA LYS A 256 -8.69 26.20 -3.20
C LYS A 256 -7.94 27.51 -2.94
N VAL A 257 -7.32 28.09 -3.96
CA VAL A 257 -6.57 29.36 -3.84
C VAL A 257 -7.48 30.49 -3.36
N ALA A 258 -8.66 30.66 -3.97
CA ALA A 258 -9.58 31.73 -3.58
C ALA A 258 -10.14 31.57 -2.16
N ALA A 259 -10.47 30.33 -1.76
CA ALA A 259 -10.95 30.07 -0.40
C ALA A 259 -9.86 30.27 0.65
N VAL A 260 -8.64 29.80 0.35
CA VAL A 260 -7.46 29.93 1.22
C VAL A 260 -7.08 31.39 1.38
N SER A 261 -6.99 32.17 0.29
CA SER A 261 -6.61 33.59 0.39
C SER A 261 -7.59 34.36 1.26
N ALA A 262 -8.90 34.24 1.01
CA ALA A 262 -9.91 34.96 1.80
C ALA A 262 -9.87 34.60 3.30
N THR A 263 -9.60 33.32 3.61
CA THR A 263 -9.56 32.84 5.00
C THR A 263 -8.26 33.25 5.70
N LEU A 264 -7.11 33.04 5.04
CA LEU A 264 -5.80 33.37 5.59
C LEU A 264 -5.58 34.87 5.74
N ASP A 265 -6.00 35.69 4.77
CA ASP A 265 -5.86 37.15 4.83
C ASP A 265 -6.57 37.71 6.08
N THR A 266 -7.74 37.16 6.40
CA THR A 266 -8.51 37.56 7.59
C THR A 266 -7.83 37.08 8.87
N ALA A 267 -7.36 35.83 8.91
CA ALA A 267 -6.72 35.26 10.09
C ALA A 267 -5.38 35.96 10.42
N LEU A 268 -4.56 36.21 9.40
CA LEU A 268 -3.23 36.80 9.53
C LEU A 268 -3.26 38.35 9.60
N ALA A 269 -4.42 38.98 9.45
CA ALA A 269 -4.56 40.43 9.63
C ALA A 269 -4.23 40.90 11.06
N SER A 270 -4.36 40.01 12.05
CA SER A 270 -4.17 40.33 13.47
C SER A 270 -3.18 39.42 14.20
N ALA A 271 -2.58 38.45 13.51
CA ALA A 271 -1.72 37.45 14.10
C ALA A 271 -0.50 37.15 13.22
N THR A 272 0.63 36.81 13.84
CA THR A 272 1.85 36.42 13.13
C THR A 272 1.77 34.98 12.61
N TYR A 273 1.10 34.11 13.36
CA TYR A 273 0.85 32.69 13.06
C TYR A 273 -0.66 32.40 13.12
N LEU A 274 -1.10 31.28 12.57
CA LEU A 274 -2.52 30.90 12.52
C LEU A 274 -3.16 30.69 13.89
N CYS A 275 -2.34 30.38 14.90
CA CYS A 275 -2.74 30.26 16.29
C CYS A 275 -2.02 31.29 17.18
N GLY A 276 -1.94 32.55 16.72
CA GLY A 276 -1.47 33.68 17.53
C GLY A 276 -0.01 34.05 17.25
N ASN A 277 0.85 33.91 18.26
CA ASN A 277 2.23 34.41 18.23
C ASN A 277 3.31 33.32 18.24
N ILE A 278 2.91 32.05 18.16
CA ILE A 278 3.81 30.90 18.24
C ILE A 278 3.51 29.97 17.06
N LEU A 279 4.56 29.39 16.47
CA LEU A 279 4.45 28.36 15.44
C LEU A 279 3.68 27.15 15.99
N SER A 280 2.69 26.70 15.23
CA SER A 280 1.83 25.57 15.55
C SER A 280 1.71 24.61 14.37
N LEU A 281 1.07 23.47 14.59
CA LEU A 281 0.71 22.49 13.54
C LEU A 281 -0.29 23.06 12.53
N ALA A 282 -0.97 24.17 12.86
CA ALA A 282 -1.87 24.84 11.93
C ALA A 282 -1.12 25.48 10.76
N ASP A 283 0.10 25.98 11.01
CA ASP A 283 0.97 26.68 10.04
C ASP A 283 1.63 25.72 9.05
#